data_AF-K1Q7A2-F1
#
_entry.id   AF-K1Q7A2-F1
#
_cell.length_a   1.000
_cell.length_b   1.000
_cell.length_c   1.000
_cell.angle_alpha   90.00
_cell.angle_beta   90.00
_cell.angle_gamma   90.00
#
_symmetry.space_group_name_H-M   'P 1'
#
loop_
_entity.id
_entity.type
_entity.pdbx_description
1 polymer ?
#
loop_
_entity_poly.entity_id
_entity_poly.type
_entity_poly.pdbx_seq_one_letter_code
_entity_poly.pdbx_strand_id
1 'polypeptide(L)'
;MAIQSLNEEGFSPKFHQLDITDQASIEKLKDFLKNTYGGLDILVNNAGMAYKNASPAPFAEQAEVTNKTNYFGTIAVCDALFPLLRPHARVVHLSSMASSYAIRKCSPEVQAKFLNPNITIEELTALMNDFIQAAKNGEHEKKGYPSSAYSMSKVGVSVLTHIQQRQLSADSREDIIVNSCCPGYVDTDMSSHKGPKTIDEGADTPIYLALLPEGTKSPAGDFVADRKVYKFNEYEYKM
;
A
#
# COMPACT_ATOMS: atom_id res chain seq x y z
N MET A 1 21.75 -4.62 -15.29
CA MET A 1 20.68 -3.73 -14.76
C MET A 1 19.34 -4.41 -15.02
N ALA A 2 18.32 -4.26 -14.15
CA ALA A 2 17.06 -5.01 -14.25
C ALA A 2 16.40 -5.00 -15.64
N ILE A 3 16.39 -3.85 -16.34
CA ILE A 3 15.86 -3.73 -17.71
C ILE A 3 16.60 -4.64 -18.69
N GLN A 4 17.92 -4.74 -18.58
CA GLN A 4 18.71 -5.59 -19.47
C GLN A 4 18.36 -7.06 -19.27
N SER A 5 18.28 -7.52 -18.02
CA SER A 5 17.90 -8.90 -17.70
C SER A 5 16.50 -9.23 -18.22
N LEU A 6 15.52 -8.32 -18.05
CA LEU A 6 14.17 -8.51 -18.59
C LEU A 6 14.14 -8.51 -20.12
N ASN A 7 15.01 -7.74 -20.79
CA ASN A 7 15.13 -7.79 -22.24
C ASN A 7 15.75 -9.11 -22.72
N GLU A 8 16.70 -9.67 -21.98
CA GLU A 8 17.31 -10.98 -22.26
C GLU A 8 16.27 -12.12 -22.11
N GLU A 9 15.26 -11.94 -21.25
CA GLU A 9 14.10 -12.83 -21.11
C GLU A 9 13.02 -12.61 -22.20
N GLY A 10 13.20 -11.64 -23.10
CA GLY A 10 12.28 -11.36 -24.20
C GLY A 10 11.18 -10.35 -23.87
N PHE A 11 11.20 -9.71 -22.70
CA PHE A 11 10.30 -8.61 -22.37
C PHE A 11 10.85 -7.26 -22.89
N SER A 12 10.04 -6.20 -22.80
CA SER A 12 10.44 -4.86 -23.23
C SER A 12 9.91 -3.75 -22.32
N PRO A 13 10.19 -3.79 -21.01
CA PRO A 13 9.74 -2.76 -20.07
C PRO A 13 10.37 -1.40 -20.38
N LYS A 14 9.61 -0.33 -20.14
CA LYS A 14 10.14 1.04 -20.10
C LYS A 14 10.63 1.36 -18.69
N PHE A 15 11.63 2.23 -18.60
CA PHE A 15 12.16 2.70 -17.33
C PHE A 15 11.94 4.20 -17.17
N HIS A 16 11.44 4.58 -16.01
CA HIS A 16 11.47 5.95 -15.51
C HIS A 16 11.80 5.89 -14.01
N GLN A 17 12.66 6.77 -13.53
CA GLN A 17 13.02 6.81 -12.12
C GLN A 17 11.82 7.27 -11.28
N LEU A 18 11.64 6.67 -10.11
CA LEU A 18 10.70 7.07 -9.08
C LEU A 18 11.27 6.74 -7.70
N ASP A 19 11.36 7.74 -6.83
CA ASP A 19 11.51 7.60 -5.39
C ASP A 19 10.25 8.19 -4.76
N ILE A 20 9.43 7.34 -4.13
CA ILE A 20 8.14 7.75 -3.56
C ILE A 20 8.28 8.67 -2.35
N THR A 21 9.49 8.86 -1.83
CA THR A 21 9.78 9.75 -0.71
C THR A 21 10.36 11.10 -1.14
N ASP A 22 10.57 11.30 -2.45
CA ASP A 22 11.04 12.54 -3.05
C ASP A 22 9.96 13.14 -3.97
N GLN A 23 9.39 14.27 -3.54
CA GLN A 23 8.37 14.98 -4.31
C GLN A 23 8.87 15.35 -5.71
N ALA A 24 10.13 15.76 -5.87
CA ALA A 24 10.66 16.14 -7.18
C ALA A 24 10.75 14.93 -8.13
N SER A 25 11.01 13.73 -7.60
CA SER A 25 10.98 12.48 -8.37
C SER A 25 9.56 12.14 -8.81
N ILE A 26 8.58 12.27 -7.91
CA ILE A 26 7.15 12.04 -8.20
C ILE A 26 6.64 12.99 -9.28
N GLU A 27 6.92 14.30 -9.16
CA GLU A 27 6.49 15.31 -10.14
C GLU A 27 7.07 15.05 -11.52
N LYS A 28 8.35 14.65 -11.60
CA LYS A 28 9.00 14.28 -12.87
C LYS A 28 8.28 13.11 -13.54
N LEU A 29 7.93 12.07 -12.77
CA LEU A 29 7.17 10.94 -13.31
C LEU A 29 5.78 11.37 -13.78
N LYS A 30 5.07 12.18 -12.98
CA LYS A 30 3.75 12.71 -13.34
C LYS A 30 3.80 13.46 -14.68
N ASP A 31 4.75 14.37 -14.83
CA ASP A 31 4.91 15.15 -16.06
C ASP A 31 5.29 14.28 -17.25
N PHE A 32 6.17 13.30 -17.04
CA PHE A 32 6.52 12.32 -18.09
C PHE A 32 5.30 11.52 -18.55
N LEU A 33 4.51 10.97 -17.63
CA LEU A 33 3.31 10.18 -17.95
C LEU A 33 2.27 11.03 -18.69
N LYS A 34 2.03 12.25 -18.21
CA LYS A 34 1.12 13.21 -18.84
C LYS A 34 1.57 13.57 -20.26
N ASN A 35 2.84 13.90 -20.46
CA ASN A 35 3.35 14.38 -21.75
C ASN A 35 3.53 13.24 -22.77
N THR A 36 3.86 12.03 -22.30
CA THR A 36 4.15 10.89 -23.19
C THR A 36 2.90 10.08 -23.51
N TYR A 37 2.05 9.85 -22.50
CA TYR A 37 0.89 8.96 -22.64
C TYR A 37 -0.43 9.71 -22.52
N GLY A 38 -0.50 10.86 -21.86
CA GLY A 38 -1.74 11.62 -21.67
C GLY A 38 -2.67 11.04 -20.59
N GLY A 39 -2.19 10.08 -19.79
CA GLY A 39 -2.97 9.45 -18.73
C GLY A 39 -2.28 8.19 -18.17
N LEU A 40 -2.97 7.52 -17.25
CA LEU A 40 -2.50 6.32 -16.56
C LEU A 40 -3.64 5.30 -16.42
N ASP A 41 -3.43 4.08 -16.91
CA ASP A 41 -4.43 3.01 -16.89
C ASP A 41 -4.27 2.09 -15.68
N ILE A 42 -3.03 1.76 -15.30
CA ILE A 42 -2.73 0.85 -14.19
C ILE A 42 -1.66 1.48 -13.29
N LEU A 43 -1.91 1.50 -11.98
CA LEU A 43 -0.93 1.92 -10.96
C LEU A 43 -0.76 0.82 -9.92
N VAL A 44 0.45 0.30 -9.76
CA VAL A 44 0.78 -0.67 -8.71
C VAL A 44 1.74 -0.03 -7.71
N ASN A 45 1.22 0.39 -6.56
CA ASN A 45 2.01 0.87 -5.44
C ASN A 45 2.60 -0.32 -4.66
N ASN A 46 3.67 -0.89 -5.22
CA ASN A 46 4.42 -2.01 -4.63
C ASN A 46 5.53 -1.57 -3.67
N ALA A 47 6.11 -0.39 -3.90
CA ALA A 47 7.26 0.09 -3.14
C ALA A 47 6.97 0.14 -1.63
N GLY A 48 7.90 -0.39 -0.84
CA GLY A 48 7.81 -0.40 0.60
C GLY A 48 9.05 -0.99 1.24
N MET A 49 9.20 -0.74 2.53
CA MET A 49 10.32 -1.20 3.33
C MET A 49 9.86 -1.74 4.68
N ALA A 50 10.71 -2.57 5.27
CA ALA A 50 10.58 -3.04 6.64
C ALA A 50 11.98 -3.16 7.26
N TYR A 51 12.11 -2.80 8.53
CA TYR A 51 13.29 -3.15 9.30
C TYR A 51 13.34 -4.67 9.53
N LYS A 52 14.55 -5.22 9.63
CA LYS A 52 14.75 -6.61 10.04
C LYS A 52 14.31 -6.79 11.49
N ASN A 53 13.82 -7.97 11.84
CA ASN A 53 13.40 -8.29 13.22
C ASN A 53 14.51 -8.05 14.26
N ALA A 54 15.78 -8.25 13.87
CA ALA A 54 16.95 -8.04 14.73
C ALA A 54 17.58 -6.64 14.59
N SER A 55 16.90 -5.69 13.93
CA SER A 55 17.41 -4.33 13.77
C SER A 55 17.62 -3.66 15.14
N PRO A 56 18.80 -3.05 15.40
CA PRO A 56 19.04 -2.29 16.63
C PRO A 56 18.46 -0.87 16.58
N ALA A 57 17.87 -0.44 15.44
CA ALA A 57 17.32 0.89 15.28
C ALA A 57 16.22 1.16 16.33
N PRO A 58 16.20 2.34 16.98
CA PRO A 58 15.15 2.69 17.94
C PRO A 58 13.75 2.60 17.33
N PHE A 59 12.75 2.18 18.11
CA PHE A 59 11.38 2.03 17.61
C PHE A 59 10.80 3.33 17.03
N ALA A 60 11.17 4.48 17.60
CA ALA A 60 10.84 5.81 17.09
C ALA A 60 11.30 6.01 15.63
N GLU A 61 12.54 5.64 15.33
CA GLU A 61 13.10 5.70 13.97
C GLU A 61 12.41 4.69 13.06
N GLN A 62 12.18 3.47 13.54
CA GLN A 62 11.45 2.46 12.77
C GLN A 62 10.05 2.95 12.38
N ALA A 63 9.32 3.56 13.32
CA ALA A 63 8.01 4.13 13.09
C ALA A 63 8.07 5.26 12.05
N GLU A 64 8.97 6.22 12.21
CA GLU A 64 9.08 7.37 11.30
C GLU A 64 9.49 6.95 9.88
N VAL A 65 10.60 6.23 9.73
CA VAL A 65 11.18 5.89 8.42
C VAL A 65 10.27 4.92 7.64
N THR A 66 9.70 3.92 8.31
CA THR A 66 8.81 2.95 7.66
C THR A 66 7.52 3.60 7.18
N ASN A 67 6.92 4.49 8.00
CA ASN A 67 5.69 5.17 7.61
C ASN A 67 5.92 6.25 6.55
N LYS A 68 7.07 6.96 6.60
CA LYS A 68 7.48 7.90 5.55
C LYS A 68 7.45 7.25 4.17
N THR A 69 7.97 6.02 4.07
CA THR A 69 7.99 5.28 2.80
C THR A 69 6.62 4.66 2.49
N ASN A 70 6.14 3.77 3.37
CA ASN A 70 5.04 2.89 3.04
C ASN A 70 3.67 3.59 2.97
N TYR A 71 3.47 4.62 3.80
CA TYR A 71 2.19 5.34 3.89
C TYR A 71 2.26 6.71 3.22
N PHE A 72 3.13 7.60 3.71
CA PHE A 72 3.20 8.97 3.19
C PHE A 72 3.70 9.03 1.75
N GLY A 73 4.71 8.22 1.39
CA GLY A 73 5.17 8.15 0.01
C GLY A 73 4.10 7.59 -0.94
N THR A 74 3.35 6.57 -0.52
CA THR A 74 2.21 6.05 -1.27
C THR A 74 1.13 7.11 -1.48
N ILE A 75 0.79 7.89 -0.45
CA ILE A 75 -0.16 9.01 -0.59
C ILE A 75 0.38 10.05 -1.58
N ALA A 76 1.64 10.46 -1.47
CA ALA A 76 2.22 11.45 -2.36
C ALA A 76 2.18 11.01 -3.84
N VAL A 77 2.43 9.72 -4.12
CA VAL A 77 2.26 9.14 -5.45
C VAL A 77 0.80 9.18 -5.89
N CYS A 78 -0.14 8.79 -5.03
CA CYS A 78 -1.56 8.85 -5.33
C CYS A 78 -2.01 10.28 -5.64
N ASP A 79 -1.68 11.26 -4.80
CA ASP A 79 -2.06 12.67 -4.97
C ASP A 79 -1.56 13.23 -6.31
N ALA A 80 -0.34 12.87 -6.71
CA ALA A 80 0.24 13.31 -7.97
C ALA A 80 -0.34 12.59 -9.20
N LEU A 81 -0.58 11.28 -9.11
CA LEU A 81 -0.91 10.44 -10.27
C LEU A 81 -2.41 10.18 -10.45
N PHE A 82 -3.24 10.29 -9.40
CA PHE A 82 -4.68 10.10 -9.49
C PHE A 82 -5.37 11.04 -10.49
N PRO A 83 -4.95 12.31 -10.64
CA PRO A 83 -5.48 13.18 -11.70
C PRO A 83 -5.23 12.66 -13.13
N LEU A 84 -4.27 11.75 -13.32
CA LEU A 84 -3.95 11.16 -14.63
C LEU A 84 -4.73 9.86 -14.90
N LEU A 85 -5.42 9.28 -13.90
CA LEU A 85 -6.16 8.03 -14.08
C LEU A 85 -7.22 8.18 -15.18
N ARG A 86 -7.25 7.21 -16.08
CA ARG A 86 -8.25 7.11 -17.15
C ARG A 86 -9.53 6.41 -16.67
N PRO A 87 -10.63 6.52 -17.44
CA PRO A 87 -11.74 5.58 -17.28
C PRO A 87 -11.23 4.13 -17.28
N HIS A 88 -11.84 3.27 -16.48
CA HIS A 88 -11.48 1.86 -16.29
C HIS A 88 -10.12 1.62 -15.61
N ALA A 89 -9.48 2.64 -15.03
CA ALA A 89 -8.18 2.46 -14.41
C ALA A 89 -8.21 1.49 -13.20
N ARG A 90 -7.09 0.80 -12.97
CA ARG A 90 -6.89 -0.14 -11.86
C ARG A 90 -5.71 0.30 -11.00
N VAL A 91 -5.96 0.51 -9.72
CA VAL A 91 -4.93 0.86 -8.73
C VAL A 91 -4.81 -0.27 -7.71
N VAL A 92 -3.57 -0.70 -7.46
CA VAL A 92 -3.26 -1.78 -6.53
C VAL A 92 -2.27 -1.28 -5.50
N HIS A 93 -2.67 -1.30 -4.23
CA HIS A 93 -1.76 -1.03 -3.12
C HIS A 93 -1.29 -2.33 -2.49
N LEU A 94 0.03 -2.54 -2.44
CA LEU A 94 0.60 -3.67 -1.71
C LEU A 94 0.56 -3.35 -0.22
N SER A 95 -0.45 -3.89 0.45
CA SER A 95 -0.56 -3.89 1.90
C SER A 95 0.16 -5.13 2.47
N SER A 96 -0.34 -5.74 3.54
CA SER A 96 0.18 -6.98 4.11
C SER A 96 -0.84 -7.60 5.05
N MET A 97 -0.77 -8.92 5.22
CA MET A 97 -1.43 -9.62 6.34
C MET A 97 -1.13 -9.00 7.71
N ALA A 98 0.05 -8.38 7.85
CA ALA A 98 0.46 -7.69 9.05
C ALA A 98 -0.47 -6.52 9.43
N SER A 99 -1.16 -5.90 8.45
CA SER A 99 -2.15 -4.86 8.73
C SER A 99 -3.33 -5.41 9.51
N SER A 100 -3.82 -6.59 9.11
CA SER A 100 -4.95 -7.26 9.76
C SER A 100 -4.61 -7.67 11.20
N TYR A 101 -3.39 -8.16 11.43
CA TYR A 101 -2.89 -8.44 12.77
C TYR A 101 -2.80 -7.17 13.64
N ALA A 102 -2.19 -6.11 13.10
CA ALA A 102 -1.99 -4.87 13.87
C ALA A 102 -3.31 -4.21 14.25
N ILE A 103 -4.28 -4.13 13.33
CA ILE A 103 -5.57 -3.53 13.66
C ILE A 103 -6.26 -4.30 14.80
N ARG A 104 -6.22 -5.65 14.80
CA ARG A 104 -6.77 -6.46 15.92
C ARG A 104 -6.04 -6.27 17.25
N LYS A 105 -4.81 -5.76 17.23
CA LYS A 105 -3.98 -5.49 18.42
C LYS A 105 -4.09 -4.06 18.93
N CYS A 106 -4.67 -3.14 18.16
CA CYS A 106 -4.99 -1.81 18.65
C CYS A 106 -6.02 -1.87 19.78
N SER A 107 -6.10 -0.85 20.64
CA SER A 107 -7.21 -0.74 21.59
C SER A 107 -8.55 -0.56 20.88
N PRO A 108 -9.70 -0.89 21.49
CA PRO A 108 -11.02 -0.70 20.89
C PRO A 108 -11.25 0.74 20.37
N GLU A 109 -10.74 1.75 21.08
CA GLU A 109 -10.86 3.15 20.71
C GLU A 109 -10.06 3.48 19.44
N VAL A 110 -8.82 2.98 19.35
CA VAL A 110 -7.98 3.16 18.15
C VAL A 110 -8.54 2.37 16.97
N GLN A 111 -9.02 1.14 17.21
CA GLN A 111 -9.69 0.33 16.19
C GLN A 111 -10.91 1.03 15.61
N ALA A 112 -11.78 1.58 16.46
CA ALA A 112 -12.99 2.28 16.02
C ALA A 112 -12.69 3.47 15.11
N LYS A 113 -11.57 4.17 15.33
CA LYS A 113 -11.15 5.28 14.47
C LYS A 113 -10.71 4.78 13.09
N PHE A 114 -9.81 3.81 13.01
CA PHE A 114 -9.34 3.26 11.72
C PHE A 114 -10.45 2.52 10.95
N LEU A 115 -11.41 1.91 11.64
CA LEU A 115 -12.52 1.18 11.04
C LEU A 115 -13.76 2.05 10.82
N ASN A 116 -13.69 3.36 11.07
CA ASN A 116 -14.78 4.27 10.77
C ASN A 116 -15.00 4.30 9.24
N PRO A 117 -16.17 3.89 8.72
CA PRO A 117 -16.43 3.84 7.28
C PRO A 117 -16.41 5.23 6.60
N ASN A 118 -16.47 6.30 7.40
CA ASN A 118 -16.46 7.68 6.93
C ASN A 118 -15.13 8.41 7.18
N ILE A 119 -14.10 7.72 7.70
CA ILE A 119 -12.80 8.34 7.97
C ILE A 119 -12.26 9.08 6.73
N THR A 120 -11.71 10.26 6.90
CA THR A 120 -11.08 11.04 5.81
C THR A 120 -9.57 10.77 5.71
N ILE A 121 -8.94 11.18 4.60
CA ILE A 121 -7.48 11.05 4.45
C ILE A 121 -6.77 11.89 5.52
N GLU A 122 -7.30 13.06 5.86
CA GLU A 122 -6.77 13.95 6.89
C GLU A 122 -6.84 13.29 8.28
N GLU A 123 -7.97 12.68 8.63
CA GLU A 123 -8.14 11.95 9.90
C GLU A 123 -7.23 10.72 9.96
N LEU A 124 -7.14 9.94 8.88
CA LEU A 124 -6.21 8.82 8.79
C LEU A 124 -4.76 9.30 8.94
N THR A 125 -4.39 10.38 8.26
CA THR A 125 -3.06 10.99 8.35
C THR A 125 -2.75 11.46 9.77
N ALA A 126 -3.74 12.03 10.46
CA ALA A 126 -3.60 12.41 11.86
C ALA A 126 -3.37 11.19 12.78
N LEU A 127 -4.07 10.07 12.55
CA LEU A 127 -3.85 8.82 13.30
C LEU A 127 -2.46 8.23 13.06
N MET A 128 -1.98 8.26 11.82
CA MET A 128 -0.64 7.77 11.47
C MET A 128 0.45 8.65 12.10
N ASN A 129 0.25 9.97 12.12
CA ASN A 129 1.13 10.89 12.84
C ASN A 129 1.08 10.70 14.36
N ASP A 130 -0.09 10.49 14.96
CA ASP A 130 -0.21 10.21 16.40
C ASP A 130 0.53 8.94 16.79
N PHE A 131 0.45 7.87 15.99
CA PHE A 131 1.24 6.65 16.19
C PHE A 131 2.75 6.94 16.18
N ILE A 132 3.24 7.70 15.19
CA ILE A 132 4.67 8.04 15.08
C ILE A 132 5.13 8.87 16.27
N GLN A 133 4.34 9.86 16.70
CA GLN A 133 4.65 10.66 17.88
C GLN A 133 4.60 9.84 19.17
N ALA A 134 3.65 8.93 19.29
CA ALA A 134 3.59 7.99 20.41
C ALA A 134 4.83 7.09 20.48
N ALA A 135 5.31 6.61 19.32
CA ALA A 135 6.54 5.83 19.24
C ALA A 135 7.77 6.66 19.64
N LYS A 136 7.85 7.93 19.21
CA LYS A 136 8.91 8.88 19.62
C LYS A 136 8.94 9.13 21.12
N ASN A 137 7.77 9.16 21.76
CA ASN A 137 7.64 9.36 23.20
C ASN A 137 7.77 8.06 24.02
N GLY A 138 7.79 6.88 23.38
CA GLY A 138 7.75 5.59 24.08
C GLY A 138 6.39 5.30 24.73
N GLU A 139 5.30 5.84 24.17
CA GLU A 139 3.95 5.78 24.73
C GLU A 139 2.94 5.05 23.82
N HIS A 140 3.39 4.47 22.70
CA HIS A 140 2.51 3.85 21.70
C HIS A 140 1.60 2.77 22.29
N GLU A 141 2.11 1.89 23.16
CA GLU A 141 1.29 0.86 23.82
C GLU A 141 0.26 1.47 24.77
N LYS A 142 0.63 2.49 25.55
CA LYS A 142 -0.29 3.21 26.44
C LYS A 142 -1.41 3.91 25.68
N LYS A 143 -1.10 4.40 24.47
CA LYS A 143 -2.07 4.99 23.53
C LYS A 143 -2.87 3.96 22.74
N GLY A 144 -2.64 2.66 22.95
CA GLY A 144 -3.41 1.60 22.31
C GLY A 144 -2.92 1.20 20.91
N TYR A 145 -1.67 1.48 20.56
CA TYR A 145 -1.05 1.02 19.32
C TYR A 145 -0.15 -0.21 19.56
N PRO A 146 0.01 -1.10 18.56
CA PRO A 146 0.91 -2.24 18.64
C PRO A 146 2.38 -1.84 18.45
N SER A 147 3.28 -2.69 18.93
CA SER A 147 4.74 -2.54 18.81
C SER A 147 5.29 -3.05 17.46
N SER A 148 4.66 -2.64 16.35
CA SER A 148 5.14 -2.93 14.99
C SER A 148 4.94 -1.75 14.04
N ALA A 149 6.03 -1.05 13.74
CA ALA A 149 6.05 0.09 12.81
C ALA A 149 5.61 -0.30 11.40
N TYR A 150 6.11 -1.44 10.90
CA TYR A 150 5.74 -1.98 9.59
C TYR A 150 4.25 -2.29 9.52
N SER A 151 3.73 -3.03 10.51
CA SER A 151 2.31 -3.41 10.50
C SER A 151 1.39 -2.20 10.54
N MET A 152 1.72 -1.17 11.35
CA MET A 152 0.95 0.07 11.38
C MET A 152 1.01 0.82 10.05
N SER A 153 2.16 0.86 9.38
CA SER A 153 2.25 1.47 8.04
C SER A 153 1.32 0.79 7.03
N LYS A 154 1.14 -0.53 7.14
CA LYS A 154 0.25 -1.31 6.28
C LYS A 154 -1.22 -1.20 6.71
N VAL A 155 -1.53 -0.93 7.99
CA VAL A 155 -2.87 -0.47 8.41
C VAL A 155 -3.23 0.82 7.67
N GLY A 156 -2.32 1.80 7.66
CA GLY A 156 -2.50 3.05 6.92
C GLY A 156 -2.79 2.82 5.43
N VAL A 157 -2.03 1.95 4.77
CA VAL A 157 -2.24 1.60 3.35
C VAL A 157 -3.61 0.96 3.10
N SER A 158 -4.01 -0.02 3.93
CA SER A 158 -5.31 -0.69 3.75
C SER A 158 -6.50 0.25 3.98
N VAL A 159 -6.42 1.14 4.99
CA VAL A 159 -7.50 2.10 5.24
C VAL A 159 -7.53 3.18 4.15
N LEU A 160 -6.35 3.63 3.67
CA LEU A 160 -6.25 4.55 2.53
C LEU A 160 -6.97 4.02 1.29
N THR A 161 -6.80 2.73 0.97
CA THR A 161 -7.53 2.09 -0.15
C THR A 161 -9.04 2.28 -0.02
N HIS A 162 -9.60 2.03 1.16
CA HIS A 162 -11.04 2.15 1.37
C HIS A 162 -11.52 3.59 1.14
N ILE A 163 -10.79 4.57 1.69
CA ILE A 163 -11.10 5.99 1.52
C ILE A 163 -11.02 6.40 0.04
N GLN A 164 -9.96 5.99 -0.65
CA GLN A 164 -9.73 6.33 -2.06
C GLN A 164 -10.79 5.70 -2.97
N GLN A 165 -11.17 4.44 -2.75
CA GLN A 165 -12.28 3.86 -3.50
C GLN A 165 -13.58 4.64 -3.25
N ARG A 166 -13.88 5.02 -2.00
CA ARG A 166 -15.08 5.82 -1.68
C ARG A 166 -15.09 7.16 -2.44
N GLN A 167 -13.94 7.83 -2.53
CA GLN A 167 -13.79 9.06 -3.30
C GLN A 167 -13.96 8.82 -4.81
N LEU A 168 -13.35 7.76 -5.34
CA LEU A 168 -13.40 7.42 -6.77
C LEU A 168 -14.78 6.92 -7.21
N SER A 169 -15.57 6.33 -6.32
CA SER A 169 -16.98 6.03 -6.57
C SER A 169 -17.85 7.27 -6.80
N ALA A 170 -17.38 8.46 -6.38
CA ALA A 170 -18.02 9.74 -6.66
C ALA A 170 -17.32 10.53 -7.78
N ASP A 171 -16.28 9.97 -8.40
CA ASP A 171 -15.57 10.59 -9.51
C ASP A 171 -16.42 10.55 -10.79
N SER A 172 -16.25 11.55 -11.65
CA SER A 172 -16.92 11.61 -12.96
C SER A 172 -16.39 10.58 -13.96
N ARG A 173 -15.17 10.06 -13.75
CA ARG A 173 -14.55 9.05 -14.60
C ARG A 173 -15.12 7.69 -14.28
N GLU A 174 -15.42 6.93 -15.33
CA GLU A 174 -16.09 5.65 -15.20
C GLU A 174 -15.16 4.57 -14.67
N ASP A 175 -15.69 3.70 -13.81
CA ASP A 175 -15.12 2.39 -13.49
C ASP A 175 -13.66 2.41 -13.00
N ILE A 176 -13.25 3.40 -12.19
CA ILE A 176 -11.94 3.38 -11.53
C ILE A 176 -12.02 2.54 -10.26
N ILE A 177 -11.11 1.57 -10.13
CA ILE A 177 -11.09 0.64 -9.00
C ILE A 177 -9.73 0.71 -8.30
N VAL A 178 -9.76 0.81 -6.97
CA VAL A 178 -8.59 0.74 -6.09
C VAL A 178 -8.79 -0.41 -5.11
N ASN A 179 -7.82 -1.30 -5.03
CA ASN A 179 -7.81 -2.38 -4.03
C ASN A 179 -6.46 -2.43 -3.31
N SER A 180 -6.49 -2.97 -2.10
CA SER A 180 -5.28 -3.34 -1.36
C SER A 180 -5.14 -4.85 -1.42
N CYS A 181 -3.90 -5.34 -1.35
CA CYS A 181 -3.68 -6.77 -1.28
C CYS A 181 -2.51 -7.19 -0.40
N CYS A 182 -2.53 -8.47 -0.02
CA CYS A 182 -1.40 -9.17 0.55
C CYS A 182 -0.83 -10.15 -0.49
N PRO A 183 0.47 -10.07 -0.83
CA PRO A 183 1.11 -11.05 -1.72
C PRO A 183 1.37 -12.41 -1.04
N GLY A 184 1.14 -12.50 0.28
CA GLY A 184 1.55 -13.64 1.11
C GLY A 184 2.98 -13.46 1.63
N TYR A 185 3.56 -14.54 2.17
CA TYR A 185 4.93 -14.52 2.67
C TYR A 185 5.91 -14.96 1.57
N VAL A 186 6.49 -13.98 0.88
CA VAL A 186 7.27 -14.15 -0.35
C VAL A 186 8.77 -14.18 -0.06
N ASP A 187 9.50 -15.07 -0.71
CA ASP A 187 10.96 -15.15 -0.76
C ASP A 187 11.56 -13.90 -1.43
N THR A 188 12.01 -12.95 -0.61
CA THR A 188 12.61 -11.68 -1.06
C THR A 188 13.67 -11.22 -0.07
N ASP A 189 14.46 -10.22 -0.48
CA ASP A 189 15.35 -9.50 0.44
C ASP A 189 14.59 -9.02 1.67
N MET A 190 13.37 -8.49 1.54
CA MET A 190 12.58 -7.98 2.68
C MET A 190 12.31 -9.08 3.71
N SER A 191 11.87 -10.26 3.27
CA SER A 191 11.60 -11.42 4.14
C SER A 191 12.87 -12.14 4.61
N SER A 192 14.05 -11.72 4.16
CA SER A 192 15.33 -12.41 4.38
C SER A 192 15.32 -13.82 3.79
N HIS A 193 14.67 -13.99 2.64
CA HIS A 193 14.52 -15.25 1.93
C HIS A 193 13.91 -16.39 2.77
N LYS A 194 12.95 -16.04 3.65
CA LYS A 194 12.26 -17.00 4.53
C LYS A 194 10.80 -17.26 4.15
N GLY A 195 10.30 -16.56 3.13
CA GLY A 195 8.94 -16.75 2.64
C GLY A 195 8.82 -18.06 1.85
N PRO A 196 7.76 -18.86 2.04
CA PRO A 196 7.54 -20.08 1.27
C PRO A 196 7.10 -19.82 -0.18
N LYS A 197 6.56 -18.63 -0.49
CA LYS A 197 6.12 -18.28 -1.84
C LYS A 197 7.27 -17.77 -2.69
N THR A 198 7.31 -18.16 -3.96
CA THR A 198 8.19 -17.52 -4.96
C THR A 198 7.71 -16.11 -5.29
N ILE A 199 8.54 -15.31 -5.95
CA ILE A 199 8.16 -13.98 -6.43
C ILE A 199 6.99 -14.02 -7.42
N ASP A 200 6.87 -15.07 -8.24
CA ASP A 200 5.78 -15.24 -9.20
C ASP A 200 4.45 -15.55 -8.49
N GLU A 201 4.50 -16.43 -7.48
CA GLU A 201 3.35 -16.72 -6.61
C GLU A 201 2.92 -15.48 -5.80
N GLY A 202 3.88 -14.64 -5.41
CA GLY A 202 3.62 -13.36 -4.75
C GLY A 202 2.99 -12.31 -5.66
N ALA A 203 3.34 -12.31 -6.95
CA ALA A 203 2.83 -11.36 -7.95
C ALA A 203 1.39 -11.67 -8.40
N ASP A 204 0.90 -12.89 -8.16
CA ASP A 204 -0.40 -13.38 -8.62
C ASP A 204 -1.58 -12.46 -8.26
N THR A 205 -1.77 -12.14 -6.98
CA THR A 205 -2.90 -11.31 -6.53
C THR A 205 -2.79 -9.86 -7.00
N PRO A 206 -1.63 -9.19 -6.91
CA PRO A 206 -1.46 -7.86 -7.51
C PRO A 206 -1.79 -7.81 -9.01
N ILE A 207 -1.34 -8.79 -9.79
CA ILE A 207 -1.62 -8.86 -11.25
C ILE A 207 -3.11 -9.10 -11.48
N TYR A 208 -3.74 -10.01 -10.73
CA TYR A 208 -5.18 -10.23 -10.79
C TYR A 208 -5.98 -8.93 -10.59
N LEU A 209 -5.60 -8.12 -9.60
CA LEU A 209 -6.27 -6.84 -9.32
C LEU A 209 -6.00 -5.78 -10.39
N ALA A 210 -4.78 -5.73 -10.91
CA ALA A 210 -4.38 -4.80 -11.96
C ALA A 210 -5.12 -5.07 -13.29
N LEU A 211 -5.58 -6.32 -13.50
CA LEU A 211 -6.22 -6.78 -14.74
C LEU A 211 -7.71 -7.09 -14.58
N LEU A 212 -8.37 -6.56 -13.53
CA LEU A 212 -9.80 -6.74 -13.35
C LEU A 212 -10.56 -6.19 -14.57
N PRO A 213 -11.53 -6.94 -15.13
CA PRO A 213 -12.24 -6.54 -16.33
C PRO A 213 -13.04 -5.25 -16.12
N GLU A 214 -13.36 -4.55 -17.20
CA GLU A 214 -14.27 -3.41 -17.17
C GLU A 214 -15.63 -3.80 -16.57
N GLY A 215 -16.22 -2.89 -15.79
CA GLY A 215 -17.52 -3.10 -15.15
C GLY A 215 -17.48 -4.01 -13.92
N THR A 216 -16.30 -4.37 -13.43
CA THR A 216 -16.10 -5.11 -12.18
C THR A 216 -16.84 -4.42 -11.03
N LYS A 217 -17.63 -5.18 -10.27
CA LYS A 217 -18.35 -4.67 -9.09
C LYS A 217 -17.67 -5.01 -7.76
N SER A 218 -16.89 -6.09 -7.75
CA SER A 218 -16.05 -6.51 -6.64
C SER A 218 -14.91 -7.38 -7.19
N PRO A 219 -13.67 -7.25 -6.69
CA PRO A 219 -13.26 -6.40 -5.56
C PRO A 219 -13.17 -4.90 -5.94
N ALA A 220 -13.63 -4.02 -5.05
CA ALA A 220 -13.50 -2.57 -5.18
C ALA A 220 -13.43 -1.90 -3.79
N GLY A 221 -12.27 -1.35 -3.44
CA GLY A 221 -11.99 -0.82 -2.09
C GLY A 221 -11.71 -1.91 -1.06
N ASP A 222 -11.41 -3.12 -1.52
CA ASP A 222 -11.30 -4.32 -0.70
C ASP A 222 -9.84 -4.62 -0.30
N PHE A 223 -9.70 -5.48 0.72
CA PHE A 223 -8.45 -6.16 1.04
C PHE A 223 -8.48 -7.57 0.44
N VAL A 224 -7.53 -7.87 -0.43
CA VAL A 224 -7.52 -9.12 -1.21
C VAL A 224 -6.26 -9.93 -0.94
N ALA A 225 -6.39 -11.23 -0.76
CA ALA A 225 -5.26 -12.15 -0.69
C ALA A 225 -5.62 -13.45 -1.43
N ASP A 226 -4.67 -14.06 -2.14
CA ASP A 226 -4.92 -15.28 -2.93
C ASP A 226 -6.17 -15.16 -3.82
N ARG A 227 -6.33 -13.98 -4.45
CA ARG A 227 -7.49 -13.56 -5.27
C ARG A 227 -8.86 -13.62 -4.56
N LYS A 228 -8.90 -13.59 -3.23
CA LYS A 228 -10.13 -13.61 -2.42
C LYS A 228 -10.26 -12.33 -1.61
N VAL A 229 -11.48 -11.81 -1.53
CA VAL A 229 -11.82 -10.67 -0.67
C VAL A 229 -11.88 -11.11 0.77
N TYR A 230 -11.25 -10.34 1.65
CA TYR A 230 -11.35 -10.49 3.09
C TYR A 230 -11.79 -9.19 3.71
N LYS A 231 -12.54 -9.31 4.82
CA LYS A 231 -12.67 -8.18 5.72
C LYS A 231 -11.30 -7.85 6.29
N PHE A 232 -10.91 -6.59 6.13
CA PHE A 232 -9.59 -6.08 6.48
C PHE A 232 -9.09 -6.50 7.87
N ASN A 233 -9.97 -6.56 8.88
CA ASN A 233 -9.64 -6.94 10.26
C ASN A 233 -9.82 -8.44 10.57
N GLU A 234 -10.25 -9.27 9.63
CA GLU A 234 -10.53 -10.70 9.84
C GLU A 234 -9.56 -11.63 9.07
N TYR A 235 -8.62 -11.09 8.28
CA TYR A 235 -7.64 -11.91 7.57
C TYR A 235 -6.61 -12.51 8.54
N GLU A 236 -6.41 -13.83 8.40
CA GLU A 236 -5.39 -14.61 9.09
C GLU A 236 -4.65 -15.45 8.07
N TYR A 237 -3.32 -15.26 8.01
CA TYR A 237 -2.47 -16.09 7.18
C TYR A 237 -2.26 -17.43 7.87
N LYS A 238 -2.66 -18.51 7.19
CA LYS A 238 -2.36 -19.87 7.63
C LYS A 238 -1.00 -20.25 7.04
N MET A 239 -0.02 -20.46 7.92
CA MET A 239 1.27 -21.05 7.55
C MET A 239 1.11 -22.52 7.18
#